data_AF-A0A8C0W2V2-F1
#
_entry.id   AF-A0A8C0W2V2-F1
#
_cell.length_a   1.000
_cell.length_b   1.000
_cell.length_c   1.000
_cell.angle_alpha   90.00
_cell.angle_beta   90.00
_cell.angle_gamma   90.00
#
_symmetry.space_group_name_H-M   'P 1'
#
loop_
_entity.id
_entity.type
_entity.pdbx_description
1 polymer ?
#
loop_
_entity_poly.entity_id
_entity_poly.type
_entity_poly.pdbx_seq_one_letter_code
_entity_poly.pdbx_strand_id
1 'polypeptide(L)'
;MDKALKEVFDYSYRDYILSWYGNLSRDEGQLYHLLLEDFWEIARQLRHRLSHVDVVKVVCHDVVRTLLTHFCDLKAANARHEEQPRPFVLHTCLRNSNDEVRFLQTCSQVLVFCLLPSKDVQSVSLRTMLAEILTRKGRLIKLILLI
;
A
#
# COMPACT_ATOMS: atom_id res chain seq x y z
N MET A 1 -21.33 11.13 -1.69
CA MET A 1 -20.15 10.55 -2.36
C MET A 1 -19.01 11.53 -2.21
N ASP A 2 -17.79 11.06 -1.95
CA ASP A 2 -16.63 11.93 -1.90
C ASP A 2 -16.24 12.33 -3.33
N LYS A 3 -16.31 13.64 -3.61
CA LYS A 3 -16.03 14.19 -4.95
C LYS A 3 -14.59 13.95 -5.36
N ALA A 4 -13.64 14.07 -4.43
CA ALA A 4 -12.22 13.92 -4.72
C ALA A 4 -11.89 12.46 -5.06
N LEU A 5 -12.47 11.48 -4.35
CA LEU A 5 -12.28 10.06 -4.71
C LEU A 5 -12.83 9.74 -6.09
N LYS A 6 -13.98 10.33 -6.47
CA LYS A 6 -14.53 10.15 -7.81
C LYS A 6 -13.60 10.76 -8.88
N GLU A 7 -13.07 11.95 -8.64
CA GLU A 7 -12.12 12.60 -9.57
C GLU A 7 -10.85 11.77 -9.77
N VAL A 8 -10.30 11.20 -8.68
CA VAL A 8 -9.16 10.28 -8.75
C VAL A 8 -9.47 9.08 -9.64
N PHE A 9 -10.66 8.47 -9.48
CA PHE A 9 -11.09 7.38 -10.33
C PHE A 9 -11.25 7.81 -11.79
N ASP A 10 -11.94 8.93 -12.05
CA ASP A 10 -12.21 9.42 -13.39
C ASP A 10 -10.90 9.71 -14.16
N TYR A 11 -9.93 10.35 -13.51
CA TYR A 11 -8.60 10.58 -14.09
C TYR A 11 -7.84 9.27 -14.31
N SER A 12 -7.87 8.35 -13.36
CA SER A 12 -7.22 7.05 -13.50
C SER A 12 -7.80 6.25 -14.66
N TYR A 13 -9.13 6.22 -14.79
CA TYR A 13 -9.82 5.54 -15.88
C TYR A 13 -9.47 6.19 -17.23
N ARG A 14 -9.57 7.52 -17.33
CA ARG A 14 -9.28 8.25 -18.57
C ARG A 14 -7.84 8.02 -19.04
N ASP A 15 -6.88 8.14 -18.14
CA ASP A 15 -5.47 8.21 -18.51
C ASP A 15 -4.86 6.79 -18.70
N TYR A 16 -5.29 5.81 -17.88
CA TYR A 16 -4.70 4.46 -17.89
C TYR A 16 -5.55 3.37 -18.51
N ILE A 17 -6.87 3.55 -18.67
CA ILE A 17 -7.77 2.51 -19.20
C ILE A 17 -8.32 2.94 -20.55
N LEU A 18 -9.00 4.08 -20.60
CA LEU A 18 -9.67 4.59 -21.79
C LEU A 18 -8.68 4.83 -22.95
N SER A 19 -7.44 5.23 -22.64
CA SER A 19 -6.39 5.50 -23.62
C SER A 19 -6.07 4.34 -24.57
N TRP A 20 -6.26 3.10 -24.14
CA TRP A 20 -6.10 1.91 -24.99
C TRP A 20 -7.41 1.13 -25.18
N TYR A 21 -8.28 1.10 -24.17
CA TYR A 21 -9.52 0.33 -24.20
C TYR A 21 -10.55 0.91 -25.18
N GLY A 22 -10.61 2.25 -25.32
CA GLY A 22 -11.59 2.92 -26.17
C GLY A 22 -11.48 2.55 -27.66
N ASN A 23 -10.28 2.17 -28.12
CA ASN A 23 -10.06 1.71 -29.49
C ASN A 23 -10.39 0.22 -29.68
N LEU A 24 -10.46 -0.55 -28.59
CA LEU A 24 -10.62 -2.00 -28.61
C LEU A 24 -12.08 -2.43 -28.41
N SER A 25 -12.86 -1.63 -27.68
CA SER A 25 -14.21 -1.98 -27.24
C SER A 25 -15.27 -1.05 -27.80
N ARG A 26 -16.50 -1.55 -27.89
CA ARG A 26 -17.74 -0.81 -28.22
C ARG A 26 -18.77 -0.95 -27.10
N ASP A 27 -18.31 -1.08 -25.87
CA ASP A 27 -19.15 -1.32 -24.68
C ASP A 27 -19.90 -0.07 -24.20
N GLU A 28 -19.80 1.05 -24.90
CA GLU A 28 -20.47 2.33 -24.60
C GLU A 28 -20.32 2.77 -23.13
N GLY A 29 -19.18 2.46 -22.50
CA GLY A 29 -18.88 2.84 -21.12
C GLY A 29 -19.41 1.88 -20.05
N GLN A 30 -19.90 0.69 -20.40
CA GLN A 30 -20.26 -0.33 -19.41
C GLN A 30 -19.10 -0.70 -18.48
N LEU A 31 -17.87 -0.81 -19.01
CA LEU A 31 -16.68 -1.06 -18.19
C LEU A 31 -16.43 0.06 -17.18
N TYR A 32 -16.68 1.32 -17.55
CA TYR A 32 -16.56 2.45 -16.62
C TYR A 32 -17.48 2.25 -15.41
N HIS A 33 -18.75 1.91 -15.65
CA HIS A 33 -19.71 1.70 -14.58
C HIS A 33 -19.35 0.51 -13.69
N LEU A 34 -18.93 -0.60 -14.28
CA LEU A 34 -18.49 -1.79 -13.54
C LEU A 34 -17.29 -1.48 -12.64
N LEU A 35 -16.25 -0.86 -13.20
CA LEU A 35 -15.04 -0.51 -12.44
C LEU A 35 -15.31 0.56 -11.37
N LEU A 36 -16.23 1.49 -11.64
CA LEU A 36 -16.65 2.49 -10.66
C LEU A 36 -17.35 1.83 -9.47
N GLU A 37 -18.21 0.85 -9.71
CA GLU A 37 -18.85 0.07 -8.65
C GLU A 37 -17.81 -0.67 -7.80
N ASP A 38 -16.87 -1.37 -8.45
CA ASP A 38 -15.81 -2.11 -7.77
C ASP A 38 -14.90 -1.17 -6.96
N PHE A 39 -14.54 -0.01 -7.52
CA PHE A 39 -13.77 1.01 -6.84
C PHE A 39 -14.48 1.50 -5.57
N TRP A 40 -15.79 1.72 -5.63
CA TRP A 40 -16.55 2.13 -4.45
C TRP A 40 -16.66 1.04 -3.39
N GLU A 41 -16.75 -0.22 -3.80
CA GLU A 41 -16.74 -1.34 -2.87
C GLU A 41 -15.39 -1.44 -2.15
N ILE A 42 -14.28 -1.33 -2.89
CA ILE A 42 -12.92 -1.26 -2.32
C ILE A 42 -12.81 -0.10 -1.32
N ALA A 43 -13.28 1.09 -1.69
CA ALA A 43 -13.23 2.27 -0.82
C ALA A 43 -14.07 2.09 0.46
N ARG A 44 -15.25 1.44 0.36
CA ARG A 44 -16.10 1.12 1.51
C ARG A 44 -15.41 0.14 2.46
N GLN A 45 -14.82 -0.93 1.93
CA GLN A 45 -14.09 -1.91 2.72
C GLN A 45 -12.89 -1.28 3.41
N LEU A 46 -12.13 -0.45 2.71
CA LEU A 46 -11.02 0.30 3.28
C LEU A 46 -11.48 1.20 4.43
N ARG A 47 -12.51 2.02 4.20
CA ARG A 47 -13.08 2.90 5.23
C ARG A 47 -13.57 2.13 6.45
N HIS A 48 -14.27 1.02 6.23
CA HIS A 48 -14.78 0.17 7.31
C HIS A 48 -13.64 -0.42 8.14
N ARG A 49 -12.55 -0.86 7.51
CA ARG A 49 -11.37 -1.34 8.26
C ARG A 49 -10.70 -0.21 9.03
N LEU A 50 -10.52 0.96 8.40
CA LEU A 50 -9.91 2.12 9.03
C LEU A 50 -10.75 2.71 10.18
N SER A 51 -12.07 2.55 10.17
CA SER A 51 -12.90 3.02 11.29
C SER A 51 -12.67 2.25 12.60
N HIS A 52 -12.04 1.08 12.55
CA HIS A 52 -11.64 0.31 13.73
C HIS A 52 -10.23 0.69 14.23
N VAL A 53 -9.52 1.55 13.51
CA VAL A 53 -8.19 2.00 13.89
C VAL A 53 -8.32 3.17 14.85
N ASP A 54 -7.77 3.01 16.05
CA ASP A 54 -7.61 4.12 16.99
C ASP A 54 -6.47 5.03 16.50
N VAL A 55 -6.84 6.03 15.70
CA VAL A 55 -5.89 6.97 15.09
C VAL A 55 -5.09 7.72 16.14
N VAL A 56 -5.70 8.08 17.27
CA VAL A 56 -5.01 8.82 18.34
C VAL A 56 -3.94 7.94 18.96
N LYS A 57 -4.27 6.69 19.29
CA LYS A 57 -3.29 5.74 19.80
C LYS A 57 -2.15 5.50 18.79
N VAL A 58 -2.47 5.33 17.51
CA VAL A 58 -1.44 5.13 16.48
C VAL A 58 -0.51 6.34 16.41
N VAL A 59 -1.05 7.54 16.24
CA VAL A 59 -0.26 8.75 15.96
C VAL A 59 0.44 9.27 17.21
N CYS A 60 -0.28 9.40 18.33
CA CYS A 60 0.24 10.08 19.51
C CYS A 60 1.07 9.15 20.42
N HIS A 61 0.92 7.82 20.28
CA HIS A 61 1.52 6.88 21.20
C HIS A 61 2.36 5.82 20.50
N ASP A 62 1.82 5.06 19.55
CA ASP A 62 2.55 3.96 18.93
C ASP A 62 3.70 4.46 18.04
N VAL A 63 3.45 5.48 17.20
CA VAL A 63 4.48 6.12 16.36
C VAL A 63 5.53 6.80 17.25
N VAL A 64 5.10 7.62 18.21
CA VAL A 64 6.01 8.35 19.12
C VAL A 64 6.90 7.38 19.89
N ARG A 65 6.32 6.32 20.46
CA ARG A 65 7.09 5.29 21.16
C ARG A 65 8.07 4.58 20.23
N THR A 66 7.63 4.18 19.04
CA THR A 66 8.48 3.47 18.07
C THR A 66 9.69 4.34 17.69
N LEU A 67 9.47 5.63 17.42
CA LEU A 67 10.54 6.58 17.14
C LEU A 67 11.48 6.78 18.33
N LEU A 68 10.93 6.92 19.53
CA LEU A 68 11.74 7.05 20.75
C LEU A 68 12.62 5.82 20.96
N THR A 69 12.06 4.62 20.87
CA THR A 69 12.82 3.36 20.96
C THR A 69 13.91 3.32 19.90
N HIS A 70 13.59 3.68 18.66
CA HIS A 70 14.56 3.73 17.57
C HIS A 70 15.73 4.69 17.85
N PHE A 71 15.45 5.89 18.36
CA PHE A 71 16.50 6.84 18.73
C PHE A 71 17.34 6.37 19.91
N CYS A 72 16.75 5.71 20.90
CA CYS A 72 17.47 5.08 22.00
C CYS A 72 18.43 3.98 21.50
N ASP A 73 17.95 3.10 20.62
CA ASP A 73 18.76 2.04 20.02
C ASP A 73 19.91 2.61 19.17
N LEU A 74 19.65 3.67 18.41
CA LEU A 74 20.67 4.37 17.63
C LEU A 74 21.73 5.02 18.52
N LYS A 75 21.31 5.67 19.62
CA LYS A 75 22.21 6.29 20.59
C LYS A 75 23.11 5.24 21.25
N ALA A 76 22.54 4.09 21.62
CA ALA A 76 23.30 2.97 22.20
C ALA A 76 24.33 2.41 21.20
N ALA A 77 23.96 2.28 19.92
CA ALA A 77 24.87 1.80 18.88
C ALA A 77 25.99 2.79 18.53
N ASN A 78 25.76 4.10 18.70
CA ASN A 78 26.73 5.16 18.39
C ASN A 78 27.59 5.58 19.59
N ALA A 79 27.46 4.93 20.75
CA ALA A 79 28.29 5.20 21.93
C ALA A 79 29.73 4.73 21.68
N ARG A 80 30.56 5.63 21.11
CA ARG A 80 31.95 5.39 20.67
C ARG A 80 32.97 5.03 21.77
N HIS A 81 32.55 4.79 23.01
CA HIS A 81 33.45 4.63 24.18
C HIS A 81 33.09 3.45 25.12
N GLU A 82 32.28 2.49 24.68
CA GLU A 82 32.10 1.22 25.40
C GLU A 82 32.88 0.10 24.71
N GLU A 83 33.49 -0.82 25.50
CA GLU A 83 34.35 -1.91 25.01
C GLU A 83 33.64 -2.90 24.05
N GLN A 84 32.31 -2.83 23.94
CA GLN A 84 31.51 -3.54 22.94
C GLN A 84 30.26 -2.74 22.54
N PRO A 85 30.28 -2.00 21.42
CA PRO A 85 29.08 -1.28 20.95
C PRO A 85 27.99 -2.27 20.53
N ARG A 86 26.78 -2.10 21.07
CA ARG A 86 25.61 -2.92 20.69
C ARG A 86 25.20 -2.56 19.25
N PRO A 87 25.18 -3.50 18.30
CA PRO A 87 24.88 -3.17 16.91
C PRO A 87 23.42 -2.70 16.77
N PHE A 88 23.22 -1.68 15.94
CA PHE A 88 21.87 -1.24 15.57
C PHE A 88 21.22 -2.31 14.68
N VAL A 89 20.16 -2.95 15.18
CA VAL A 89 19.48 -4.01 14.44
C VAL A 89 18.38 -3.40 13.57
N LEU A 90 18.64 -3.35 12.26
CA LEU A 90 17.61 -3.05 11.27
C LEU A 90 16.53 -4.13 11.28
N HIS A 91 15.28 -3.73 11.01
CA HIS A 91 14.21 -4.69 10.79
C HIS A 91 14.59 -5.67 9.67
N THR A 92 14.27 -6.96 9.83
CA THR A 92 14.75 -8.03 8.95
C THR A 92 14.41 -7.81 7.47
N CYS A 93 13.25 -7.20 7.19
CA CYS A 93 12.86 -6.85 5.83
C CYS A 93 13.71 -5.76 5.17
N LEU A 94 14.45 -4.95 5.94
CA LEU A 94 15.33 -3.90 5.42
C LEU A 94 16.79 -4.36 5.32
N ARG A 95 17.07 -5.64 5.58
CA ARG A 95 18.42 -6.20 5.51
C ARG A 95 19.02 -6.11 4.11
N ASN A 96 18.20 -6.33 3.08
CA ASN A 96 18.57 -6.21 1.68
C ASN A 96 17.32 -5.99 0.82
N SER A 97 17.53 -5.57 -0.43
CA SER A 97 16.45 -5.27 -1.38
C SER A 97 15.51 -6.45 -1.65
N ASN A 98 16.01 -7.69 -1.62
CA ASN A 98 15.19 -8.87 -1.86
C ASN A 98 14.24 -9.15 -0.70
N ASP A 99 14.70 -9.03 0.54
CA ASP A 99 13.86 -9.19 1.74
C ASP A 99 12.81 -8.09 1.83
N GLU A 100 13.15 -6.88 1.39
CA GLU A 100 12.21 -5.76 1.32
C GLU A 100 11.10 -6.05 0.32
N VAL A 101 11.46 -6.53 -0.88
CA VAL A 101 10.49 -6.90 -1.92
C VAL A 101 9.57 -8.01 -1.43
N ARG A 102 10.09 -9.04 -0.75
CA ARG A 102 9.27 -10.11 -0.17
C ARG A 102 8.28 -9.58 0.85
N PHE A 103 8.71 -8.69 1.74
CA PHE A 103 7.84 -8.05 2.71
C PHE A 103 6.73 -7.24 2.04
N LEU A 104 7.07 -6.40 1.06
CA LEU A 104 6.10 -5.62 0.27
C LEU A 104 5.12 -6.53 -0.49
N GLN A 105 5.59 -7.68 -0.97
CA GLN A 105 4.74 -8.67 -1.63
C GLN A 105 3.73 -9.27 -0.66
N THR A 106 4.15 -9.64 0.55
CA THR A 106 3.24 -10.11 1.60
C THR A 106 2.22 -9.02 1.96
N CYS A 107 2.65 -7.77 2.17
CA CYS A 107 1.74 -6.66 2.43
C CYS A 107 0.73 -6.47 1.29
N SER A 108 1.19 -6.51 0.04
CA SER A 108 0.33 -6.35 -1.14
C SER A 108 -0.69 -7.47 -1.26
N GLN A 109 -0.31 -8.73 -0.98
CA GLN A 109 -1.23 -9.87 -0.97
C GLN A 109 -2.31 -9.71 0.10
N VAL A 110 -1.94 -9.28 1.31
CA VAL A 110 -2.89 -9.01 2.39
C VAL A 110 -3.84 -7.88 2.01
N LEU A 111 -3.30 -6.77 1.49
CA LEU A 111 -4.11 -5.62 1.05
C LEU A 111 -5.12 -6.02 -0.03
N VAL A 112 -4.67 -6.73 -1.07
CA VAL A 112 -5.53 -7.24 -2.13
C VAL A 112 -6.62 -8.13 -1.53
N PHE A 113 -6.25 -9.10 -0.69
CA PHE A 113 -7.23 -10.00 -0.08
C PHE A 113 -8.25 -9.26 0.79
N CYS A 114 -7.83 -8.23 1.52
CA CYS A 114 -8.69 -7.49 2.43
C CYS A 114 -9.64 -6.49 1.76
N LEU A 115 -9.31 -6.05 0.55
CA LEU A 115 -9.98 -4.93 -0.12
C LEU A 115 -10.72 -5.33 -1.41
N LEU A 116 -10.38 -6.45 -2.04
CA LEU A 116 -11.04 -6.88 -3.27
C LEU A 116 -12.51 -7.23 -3.01
N PRO A 117 -13.44 -6.92 -3.93
CA PRO A 117 -14.80 -7.41 -3.84
C PRO A 117 -14.86 -8.95 -3.73
N SER A 118 -15.84 -9.47 -3.01
CA SER A 118 -15.95 -10.91 -2.71
C SER A 118 -16.09 -11.78 -3.95
N LYS A 119 -16.67 -11.23 -5.02
CA LYS A 119 -16.78 -11.88 -6.34
C LYS A 119 -15.41 -12.10 -7.01
N ASP A 120 -14.45 -11.22 -6.74
CA ASP A 120 -13.16 -11.17 -7.41
C ASP A 120 -12.04 -11.84 -6.60
N VAL A 121 -12.20 -11.94 -5.27
CA VAL A 121 -11.18 -12.50 -4.37
C VAL A 121 -10.89 -13.99 -4.65
N GLN A 122 -11.79 -14.69 -5.33
CA GLN A 122 -11.60 -16.09 -5.71
C GLN A 122 -10.66 -16.24 -6.92
N SER A 123 -10.48 -15.18 -7.72
CA SER A 123 -9.59 -15.20 -8.88
C SER A 123 -8.13 -15.10 -8.46
N VAL A 124 -7.43 -16.25 -8.46
CA VAL A 124 -6.00 -16.31 -8.15
C VAL A 124 -5.19 -15.42 -9.09
N SER A 125 -5.48 -15.46 -10.39
CA SER A 125 -4.77 -14.66 -11.40
C SER A 125 -4.90 -13.16 -11.14
N LEU A 126 -6.11 -12.69 -10.85
CA LEU A 126 -6.36 -11.28 -10.56
C LEU A 126 -5.64 -10.85 -9.27
N ARG A 127 -5.74 -11.64 -8.21
CA ARG A 127 -5.06 -11.34 -6.94
C ARG A 127 -3.55 -11.27 -7.10
N THR A 128 -2.95 -12.24 -7.79
CA THR A 128 -1.51 -12.28 -8.04
C THR A 128 -1.06 -11.10 -8.89
N MET A 129 -1.79 -10.78 -9.96
CA MET A 129 -1.47 -9.64 -10.82
C MET A 129 -1.54 -8.31 -10.06
N LEU A 130 -2.62 -8.07 -9.30
CA LEU A 130 -2.79 -6.84 -8.52
C LEU A 130 -1.73 -6.74 -7.41
N ALA A 131 -1.44 -7.84 -6.71
CA ALA A 131 -0.41 -7.86 -5.68
C ALA A 131 0.98 -7.55 -6.26
N GLU A 132 1.32 -8.09 -7.43
CA GLU A 132 2.57 -7.78 -8.15
C GLU A 132 2.63 -6.30 -8.56
N ILE A 133 1.54 -5.75 -9.11
CA ILE A 133 1.47 -4.33 -9.49
C ILE A 133 1.73 -3.44 -8.28
N LEU A 134 1.07 -3.72 -7.14
CA LEU A 134 1.25 -2.97 -5.90
C LEU A 134 2.67 -3.09 -5.35
N THR A 135 3.23 -4.30 -5.35
CA THR A 135 4.61 -4.56 -4.88
C THR A 135 5.64 -3.79 -5.71
N ARG A 136 5.45 -3.71 -7.03
CA ARG A 136 6.37 -3.02 -7.93
C ARG A 136 6.17 -1.51 -7.96
N LYS A 137 4.92 -1.02 -7.91
CA LYS A 137 4.62 0.42 -7.84
C LYS A 137 4.86 1.04 -6.45
N GLY A 138 4.82 0.26 -5.37
CA GLY A 138 5.24 0.74 -4.04
C GLY A 138 6.70 1.22 -4.01
N ARG A 139 7.56 0.65 -4.86
CA ARG A 139 8.93 1.15 -5.08
C ARG A 139 8.98 2.48 -5.82
N LEU A 140 8.03 2.76 -6.73
CA LEU A 140 7.92 4.07 -7.39
C LEU A 140 7.56 5.17 -6.38
N ILE A 141 6.70 4.89 -5.40
CA ILE A 141 6.39 5.85 -4.32
C ILE A 141 7.62 6.12 -3.46
N LYS A 142 8.45 5.09 -3.15
CA LYS A 142 9.77 5.29 -2.53
C LYS A 142 10.73 6.09 -3.43
N LEU A 143 10.74 5.87 -4.74
CA LEU A 143 11.58 6.62 -5.68
C LEU A 143 11.14 8.10 -5.80
N ILE A 144 9.84 8.38 -5.67
CA ILE A 144 9.27 9.74 -5.70
C ILE A 144 9.43 10.44 -4.34
N LEU A 145 9.51 9.71 -3.22
CA LEU A 145 9.78 10.27 -1.88
C LEU A 145 11.28 10.38 -1.55
N LEU A 146 12.17 9.87 -2.41
CA LEU A 146 13.64 9.94 -2.28
C LEU A 146 14.30 10.83 -3.35
N ILE A 147 13.52 11.58 -4.13
CA ILE A 147 13.95 12.66 -5.03
C ILE A 147 13.33 13.96 -4.52
#